data_AF-A0AAE8M7G2-F1
#
_entry.id   AF-A0AAE8M7G2-F1
#
_cell.length_a   1.000
_cell.length_b   1.000
_cell.length_c   1.000
_cell.angle_alpha   90.00
_cell.angle_beta   90.00
_cell.angle_gamma   90.00
#
_symmetry.space_group_name_H-M   'P 1'
#
loop_
_entity.id
_entity.type
_entity.pdbx_description
1 polymer ?
#
loop_
_entity_poly.entity_id
_entity_poly.type
_entity_poly.pdbx_seq_one_letter_code
_entity_poly.pdbx_strand_id
1 'polypeptide(L)'
;MAPKNPFRFGHDLWDPSNRFETSWLLNPWLLFAARALISIYAFVTRFFIIGWTCTHDDLGGCREVGRSFSYFTILTYWGIAFYFGVAALHTITYAIRGRSLLDTLPRPLQALHALFYSTIVTYPFLVTIVYWVVLFKGPWFPIQFSAWSNISQHGLNSLFALFEIIIPRTNPPQWVHIVWLIFILAMYLALAYLTHATQGFYVYNFLDYQDVGGRGIVAGYIFGILVGIIIIFCLVWCIIWVRRWLTETKLGMDGKFARQPANTNDVELNSGNKYAIGNHPEVPERVY
;
A
#
# COMPACT_ATOMS: atom_id res chain seq x y z
N MET A 1 4.31 36.42 7.15
CA MET A 1 4.84 35.04 7.19
C MET A 1 5.60 34.78 5.90
N ALA A 2 6.88 34.40 5.97
CA ALA A 2 7.60 33.99 4.77
C ALA A 2 6.91 32.76 4.15
N PRO A 3 6.74 32.68 2.82
CA PRO A 3 6.16 31.52 2.19
C PRO A 3 7.03 30.30 2.49
N LYS A 4 6.46 29.29 3.17
CA LYS A 4 7.13 28.01 3.38
C LYS A 4 7.46 27.45 1.99
N ASN A 5 8.74 27.19 1.73
CA ASN A 5 9.17 26.57 0.47
C ASN A 5 8.42 25.24 0.30
N PRO A 6 7.57 25.09 -0.73
CA PRO A 6 6.71 23.90 -0.89
C PRO A 6 7.50 22.62 -1.15
N PHE A 7 8.80 22.72 -1.44
CA PHE A 7 9.69 21.58 -1.70
C PHE A 7 10.59 21.21 -0.51
N ARG A 8 10.45 21.87 0.64
CA ARG A 8 11.27 21.58 1.83
C ARG A 8 10.55 20.58 2.73
N PHE A 9 11.24 19.48 3.06
CA PHE A 9 10.75 18.53 4.07
C PHE A 9 10.64 19.19 5.45
N GLY A 10 9.58 18.85 6.18
CA GLY A 10 9.38 19.30 7.55
C GLY A 10 10.44 18.74 8.51
N HIS A 11 10.68 19.46 9.60
CA HIS A 11 11.59 19.03 10.67
C HIS A 11 10.85 18.35 11.83
N ASP A 12 9.52 18.50 11.90
CA ASP A 12 8.66 17.92 12.95
C ASP A 12 8.63 16.39 12.89
N LEU A 13 8.37 15.72 14.02
CA LEU A 13 8.28 14.25 14.07
C LEU A 13 7.43 13.68 12.93
N TRP A 14 7.96 12.67 12.23
CA TRP A 14 7.33 12.11 11.02
C TRP A 14 5.97 11.46 11.30
N ASP A 15 5.94 10.51 12.22
CA ASP A 15 4.74 9.83 12.69
C ASP A 15 4.76 9.75 14.22
N PRO A 16 4.41 10.86 14.92
CA PRO A 16 4.60 10.96 16.37
C PRO A 16 3.81 9.90 17.16
N SER A 17 2.84 9.23 16.52
CA SER A 17 2.00 8.21 17.13
C SER A 17 2.19 6.81 16.56
N ASN A 18 3.18 6.55 15.69
CA ASN A 18 3.46 5.23 15.08
C ASN A 18 2.23 4.61 14.37
N ARG A 19 1.47 5.41 13.61
CA ARG A 19 0.25 4.98 12.91
C ARG A 19 0.53 3.95 11.82
N PHE A 20 1.70 4.00 11.18
CA PHE A 20 2.07 2.97 10.20
C PHE A 20 2.28 1.61 10.86
N GLU A 21 2.77 1.55 12.11
CA GLU A 21 3.18 0.34 12.82
C GLU A 21 2.15 -0.17 13.84
N THR A 22 1.01 0.49 13.97
CA THR A 22 -0.02 0.14 14.96
C THR A 22 -1.39 -0.01 14.31
N SER A 23 -2.27 -0.71 15.00
CA SER A 23 -3.65 -0.96 14.59
C SER A 23 -4.61 -0.64 15.74
N TRP A 24 -5.85 -0.27 15.41
CA TRP A 24 -6.92 -0.11 16.40
C TRP A 24 -7.37 -1.48 16.96
N LEU A 25 -7.19 -2.56 16.19
CA LEU A 25 -7.65 -3.90 16.51
C LEU A 25 -6.50 -4.84 16.92
N LEU A 26 -5.44 -4.91 16.11
CA LEU A 26 -4.33 -5.86 16.30
C LEU A 26 -3.19 -5.24 17.10
N ASN A 27 -2.60 -6.00 18.03
CA ASN A 27 -1.32 -5.60 18.62
C ASN A 27 -0.19 -5.63 17.55
N PRO A 28 0.95 -4.94 17.79
CA PRO A 28 2.00 -4.85 16.77
C PRO A 28 2.58 -6.20 16.33
N TRP A 29 2.62 -7.22 17.19
CA TRP A 29 3.09 -8.55 16.83
C TRP A 29 2.14 -9.24 15.84
N LEU A 30 0.83 -9.14 16.08
CA LEU A 30 -0.20 -9.68 15.17
C LEU A 30 -0.25 -8.89 13.85
N LEU A 31 -0.09 -7.57 13.90
CA LEU A 31 -0.02 -6.74 12.70
C LEU A 31 1.22 -7.09 11.86
N PHE A 32 2.38 -7.28 12.51
CA PHE A 32 3.59 -7.77 11.87
C PHE A 32 3.34 -9.13 11.20
N ALA A 33 2.80 -10.10 11.94
CA ALA A 33 2.58 -11.45 11.43
C ALA A 33 1.63 -11.45 10.22
N ALA A 34 0.55 -10.67 10.27
CA ALA A 34 -0.38 -10.54 9.15
C ALA A 34 0.29 -9.93 7.91
N ARG A 35 1.06 -8.84 8.08
CA ARG A 35 1.79 -8.21 6.97
C ARG A 35 2.86 -9.14 6.39
N ALA A 36 3.61 -9.83 7.24
CA ALA A 36 4.61 -10.81 6.82
C ALA A 36 3.97 -11.97 6.04
N LEU A 37 2.83 -12.49 6.52
CA LEU A 37 2.10 -13.55 5.84
C LEU A 37 1.61 -13.13 4.44
N ILE A 38 1.05 -11.92 4.31
CA ILE A 38 0.63 -11.37 3.02
C ILE A 38 1.84 -11.22 2.08
N SER A 39 2.94 -10.67 2.59
CA SER A 39 4.18 -10.52 1.80
C SER A 39 4.70 -11.87 1.30
N ILE A 40 4.84 -12.84 2.20
CA ILE A 40 5.30 -14.19 1.88
C ILE A 40 4.38 -14.84 0.85
N TYR A 41 3.06 -14.77 1.05
CA TYR A 41 2.11 -15.32 0.10
C TYR A 41 2.24 -14.68 -1.29
N ALA A 42 2.36 -13.35 -1.37
CA ALA A 42 2.50 -12.64 -2.62
C ALA A 42 3.81 -12.99 -3.35
N PHE A 43 4.93 -13.07 -2.63
CA PHE A 43 6.21 -13.53 -3.19
C PHE A 43 6.14 -14.98 -3.67
N VAL A 44 5.63 -15.90 -2.84
CA VAL A 44 5.46 -17.32 -3.21
C VAL A 44 4.58 -17.44 -4.45
N THR A 45 3.47 -16.72 -4.52
CA THR A 45 2.61 -16.67 -5.70
C THR A 45 3.41 -16.24 -6.94
N ARG A 46 4.18 -15.15 -6.86
CA ARG A 46 4.95 -14.65 -8.01
C ARG A 46 6.05 -15.60 -8.44
N PHE A 47 6.83 -16.13 -7.51
CA PHE A 47 7.90 -17.06 -7.84
C PHE A 47 7.36 -18.38 -8.37
N PHE A 48 6.24 -18.87 -7.82
CA PHE A 48 5.58 -20.07 -8.32
C PHE A 48 5.06 -19.87 -9.74
N ILE A 49 4.38 -18.75 -10.03
CA ILE A 49 3.92 -18.43 -11.39
C ILE A 49 5.09 -18.34 -12.36
N ILE A 50 6.19 -17.68 -11.97
CA ILE A 50 7.41 -17.61 -12.77
C ILE A 50 7.94 -19.01 -13.09
N GLY A 51 8.15 -19.84 -12.07
CA GLY A 51 8.69 -21.19 -12.24
C GLY A 51 7.77 -22.06 -13.09
N TRP A 52 6.47 -22.04 -12.79
CA TRP A 52 5.46 -22.81 -13.50
C TRP A 52 5.37 -22.42 -14.98
N THR A 53 5.23 -21.12 -15.29
CA THR A 53 5.16 -20.67 -16.69
C THR A 53 6.46 -20.97 -17.44
N CYS A 54 7.61 -20.88 -16.81
CA CYS A 54 8.89 -21.21 -17.43
C CYS A 54 9.02 -22.69 -17.86
N THR A 55 8.36 -23.61 -17.16
CA THR A 55 8.42 -25.06 -17.47
C THR A 55 7.26 -25.53 -18.36
N HIS A 56 6.40 -24.62 -18.83
CA HIS A 56 5.20 -24.93 -19.62
C HIS A 56 5.18 -24.08 -20.89
N ASP A 57 5.64 -24.66 -22.00
CA ASP A 57 5.74 -23.97 -23.29
C ASP A 57 4.36 -23.54 -23.83
N ASP A 58 3.29 -24.27 -23.50
CA ASP A 58 1.92 -23.94 -23.83
C ASP A 58 1.43 -22.64 -23.16
N LEU A 59 2.09 -22.20 -22.08
CA LEU A 59 1.87 -20.91 -21.41
C LEU A 59 2.81 -19.81 -21.91
N GLY A 60 3.59 -20.07 -22.97
CA GLY A 60 4.55 -19.13 -23.55
C GLY A 60 5.97 -19.20 -22.96
N GLY A 61 6.21 -20.11 -22.00
CA GLY A 61 7.54 -20.38 -21.45
C GLY A 61 8.18 -19.18 -20.74
N CYS A 62 9.51 -19.24 -20.55
CA CYS A 62 10.25 -18.16 -19.90
C CYS A 62 10.22 -16.82 -20.67
N ARG A 63 9.90 -16.84 -21.97
CA ARG A 63 9.74 -15.60 -22.75
C ARG A 63 8.57 -14.77 -22.22
N GLU A 64 7.44 -15.42 -21.92
CA GLU A 64 6.27 -14.73 -21.38
C GLU A 64 6.52 -14.20 -19.96
N VAL A 65 7.31 -14.95 -19.16
CA VAL A 65 7.77 -14.46 -17.86
C VAL A 65 8.55 -13.14 -18.00
N GLY A 66 9.47 -13.03 -18.95
CA GLY A 66 10.20 -11.79 -19.21
C GLY A 66 9.29 -10.63 -19.59
N ARG A 67 8.25 -10.92 -20.39
CA ARG A 67 7.22 -9.94 -20.79
C ARG A 67 6.32 -9.50 -19.63
N SER A 68 6.13 -10.36 -18.62
CA SER A 68 5.23 -10.09 -17.49
C SER A 68 5.52 -8.79 -16.74
N PHE A 69 6.77 -8.31 -16.75
CA PHE A 69 7.16 -7.02 -16.14
C PHE A 69 6.64 -5.79 -16.89
N SER A 70 6.10 -5.96 -18.10
CA SER A 70 5.44 -4.88 -18.85
C SER A 70 4.00 -4.64 -18.41
N TYR A 71 3.40 -5.54 -17.63
CA TYR A 71 2.00 -5.45 -17.22
C TYR A 71 1.86 -4.74 -15.87
N PHE A 72 1.10 -3.64 -15.84
CA PHE A 72 0.85 -2.90 -14.59
C PHE A 72 0.19 -3.75 -13.51
N THR A 73 -0.67 -4.69 -13.91
CA THR A 73 -1.34 -5.61 -12.99
C THR A 73 -0.33 -6.49 -12.25
N ILE A 74 0.74 -6.93 -12.93
CA ILE A 74 1.84 -7.72 -12.35
C ILE A 74 2.76 -6.83 -11.51
N LEU A 75 3.11 -5.64 -12.00
CA LEU A 75 3.91 -4.66 -11.25
C LEU A 75 3.22 -4.23 -9.94
N THR A 76 1.89 -4.07 -9.95
CA THR A 76 1.09 -3.76 -8.76
C THR A 76 1.17 -4.88 -7.73
N TYR A 77 1.15 -6.14 -8.17
CA TYR A 77 1.24 -7.28 -7.25
C TYR A 77 2.66 -7.46 -6.67
N TRP A 78 3.71 -7.16 -7.45
CA TRP A 78 5.06 -6.99 -6.90
C TRP A 78 5.13 -5.86 -5.87
N GLY A 79 4.49 -4.72 -6.17
CA GLY A 79 4.35 -3.60 -5.25
C GLY A 79 3.74 -4.04 -3.92
N ILE A 80 2.67 -4.84 -3.94
CA ILE A 80 2.07 -5.44 -2.74
C ILE A 80 3.11 -6.29 -1.99
N ALA A 81 3.77 -7.23 -2.66
CA ALA A 81 4.74 -8.13 -2.02
C ALA A 81 5.84 -7.36 -1.27
N PHE A 82 6.44 -6.36 -1.93
CA PHE A 82 7.47 -5.50 -1.35
C PHE A 82 6.93 -4.57 -0.26
N TYR A 83 5.78 -3.92 -0.48
CA TYR A 83 5.21 -3.01 0.52
C TYR A 83 4.93 -3.75 1.83
N PHE A 84 4.25 -4.90 1.76
CA PHE A 84 3.91 -5.67 2.94
C PHE A 84 5.16 -6.18 3.67
N GLY A 85 6.23 -6.52 2.94
CA GLY A 85 7.52 -6.86 3.53
C GLY A 85 8.15 -5.68 4.27
N VAL A 86 8.21 -4.50 3.64
CA VAL A 86 8.73 -3.27 4.25
C VAL A 86 7.89 -2.84 5.46
N ALA A 87 6.56 -2.87 5.34
CA ALA A 87 5.64 -2.55 6.42
C ALA A 87 5.77 -3.55 7.58
N ALA A 88 5.95 -4.85 7.30
CA ALA A 88 6.25 -5.84 8.33
C ALA A 88 7.57 -5.52 9.06
N LEU A 89 8.63 -5.13 8.34
CA LEU A 89 9.91 -4.72 8.93
C LEU A 89 9.77 -3.48 9.84
N HIS A 90 9.04 -2.46 9.40
CA HIS A 90 8.75 -1.30 10.25
C HIS A 90 7.95 -1.69 11.50
N THR A 91 6.97 -2.58 11.34
CA THR A 91 6.13 -3.05 12.45
C THR A 91 6.91 -3.88 13.48
N ILE A 92 7.75 -4.82 13.06
CA ILE A 92 8.53 -5.66 14.00
C ILE A 92 9.62 -4.85 14.70
N THR A 93 10.27 -3.92 13.99
CA THR A 93 11.28 -3.05 14.62
C THR A 93 10.64 -2.16 15.68
N TYR A 94 9.45 -1.62 15.41
CA TYR A 94 8.63 -0.94 16.41
C TYR A 94 8.23 -1.86 17.57
N ALA A 95 7.77 -3.09 17.30
CA ALA A 95 7.37 -4.04 18.33
C ALA A 95 8.51 -4.41 19.29
N ILE A 96 9.74 -4.51 18.78
CA ILE A 96 10.93 -4.86 19.57
C ILE A 96 11.48 -3.66 20.34
N ARG A 97 11.56 -2.48 19.70
CA ARG A 97 12.35 -1.33 20.20
C ARG A 97 11.50 -0.15 20.71
N GLY A 98 10.20 -0.17 20.47
CA GLY A 98 9.31 0.98 20.68
C GLY A 98 9.49 2.12 19.68
N ARG A 99 10.39 1.97 18.70
CA ARG A 99 10.65 2.92 17.62
C ARG A 99 10.82 2.17 16.31
N SER A 100 10.09 2.58 15.27
CA SER A 100 10.14 1.90 13.98
C SER A 100 11.42 2.21 13.22
N LEU A 101 11.81 1.31 12.31
CA LEU A 101 12.88 1.59 11.34
C LEU A 101 12.55 2.82 10.48
N LEU A 102 11.27 3.03 10.13
CA LEU A 102 10.82 4.17 9.33
C LEU A 102 11.20 5.51 9.99
N ASP A 103 11.09 5.62 11.31
CA ASP A 103 11.48 6.81 12.08
C ASP A 103 12.98 7.11 12.11
N THR A 104 13.80 6.18 11.65
CA THR A 104 15.26 6.35 11.54
C THR A 104 15.70 6.71 10.13
N LEU A 105 14.83 6.54 9.13
CA LEU A 105 15.13 6.86 7.75
C LEU A 105 15.12 8.39 7.51
N PRO A 106 15.91 8.89 6.54
CA PRO A 106 15.84 10.29 6.13
C PRO A 106 14.46 10.62 5.54
N ARG A 107 14.04 11.89 5.66
CA ARG A 107 12.72 12.40 5.25
C ARG A 107 12.26 11.98 3.85
N PRO A 108 13.12 11.95 2.81
CA PRO A 108 12.68 11.49 1.49
C PRO A 108 12.22 10.04 1.50
N LEU A 109 12.91 9.14 2.21
CA LEU A 109 12.52 7.73 2.29
C LEU A 109 11.24 7.54 3.10
N GLN A 110 11.03 8.36 4.13
CA GLN A 110 9.77 8.39 4.87
C GLN A 110 8.60 8.83 3.98
N ALA A 111 8.78 9.93 3.22
CA ALA A 111 7.80 10.40 2.25
C ALA A 111 7.51 9.35 1.17
N LEU A 112 8.55 8.68 0.66
CA LEU A 112 8.41 7.58 -0.29
C LEU A 112 7.65 6.40 0.30
N HIS A 113 7.83 6.07 1.58
CA HIS A 113 7.03 5.03 2.23
C HIS A 113 5.54 5.43 2.32
N ALA A 114 5.23 6.69 2.64
CA ALA A 114 3.85 7.18 2.63
C ALA A 114 3.23 7.19 1.23
N LEU A 115 4.02 7.53 0.20
CA LEU A 115 3.59 7.40 -1.19
C LEU A 115 3.39 5.92 -1.56
N PHE A 116 4.29 5.03 -1.14
CA PHE A 116 4.17 3.58 -1.38
C PHE A 116 2.91 3.01 -0.74
N TYR A 117 2.61 3.38 0.52
CA TYR A 117 1.32 3.07 1.14
C TYR A 117 0.15 3.51 0.26
N SER A 118 0.22 4.73 -0.28
CA SER A 118 -0.85 5.27 -1.10
C SER A 118 -1.05 4.49 -2.39
N THR A 119 0.02 3.99 -3.02
CA THR A 119 -0.11 3.11 -4.19
C THR A 119 -0.82 1.80 -3.82
N ILE A 120 -0.51 1.22 -2.66
CA ILE A 120 -1.12 -0.04 -2.20
C ILE A 120 -2.58 0.10 -1.84
N VAL A 121 -3.00 1.21 -1.25
CA VAL A 121 -4.43 1.41 -0.93
C VAL A 121 -5.25 1.90 -2.12
N THR A 122 -4.66 2.19 -3.29
CA THR A 122 -5.41 2.66 -4.47
C THR A 122 -5.27 1.79 -5.72
N TYR A 123 -4.05 1.53 -6.21
CA TYR A 123 -3.87 0.80 -7.47
C TYR A 123 -4.45 -0.61 -7.49
N PRO A 124 -4.47 -1.40 -6.40
CA PRO A 124 -5.06 -2.72 -6.44
C PRO A 124 -6.53 -2.73 -6.85
N PHE A 125 -7.33 -1.75 -6.40
CA PHE A 125 -8.72 -1.62 -6.82
C PHE A 125 -8.85 -1.29 -8.30
N LEU A 126 -8.00 -0.38 -8.81
CA LEU A 126 -7.96 -0.06 -10.23
C LEU A 126 -7.62 -1.31 -11.05
N VAL A 127 -6.61 -2.07 -10.63
CA VAL A 127 -6.18 -3.32 -11.27
C VAL A 127 -7.30 -4.35 -11.24
N THR A 128 -7.96 -4.56 -10.11
CA THR A 128 -9.08 -5.50 -10.00
C THR A 128 -10.20 -5.10 -10.96
N ILE A 129 -10.64 -3.85 -10.95
CA ILE A 129 -11.70 -3.37 -11.85
C ILE A 129 -11.30 -3.55 -13.31
N VAL A 130 -10.13 -3.06 -13.72
CA VAL A 130 -9.68 -3.15 -15.12
C VAL A 130 -9.49 -4.61 -15.54
N TYR A 131 -8.92 -5.44 -14.68
CA TYR A 131 -8.72 -6.86 -15.00
C TYR A 131 -10.05 -7.56 -15.23
N TRP A 132 -10.98 -7.47 -14.27
CA TRP A 132 -12.22 -8.23 -14.32
C TRP A 132 -13.27 -7.67 -15.28
N VAL A 133 -13.28 -6.36 -15.51
CA VAL A 133 -14.27 -5.70 -16.38
C VAL A 133 -13.77 -5.57 -17.82
N VAL A 134 -12.46 -5.34 -18.03
CA VAL A 134 -11.91 -5.00 -19.35
C VAL A 134 -11.04 -6.11 -19.94
N LEU A 135 -10.19 -6.76 -19.13
CA LEU A 135 -9.17 -7.68 -19.64
C LEU A 135 -9.63 -9.14 -19.67
N PHE A 136 -10.40 -9.59 -18.69
CA PHE A 136 -10.82 -10.98 -18.59
C PHE A 136 -11.88 -11.32 -19.64
N LYS A 137 -11.58 -12.26 -20.53
CA LYS A 137 -12.49 -12.73 -21.60
C LYS A 137 -12.66 -14.25 -21.66
N GLY A 138 -12.17 -14.99 -20.66
CA GLY A 138 -12.14 -16.45 -20.67
C GLY A 138 -13.37 -17.10 -20.01
N PRO A 139 -13.61 -18.41 -20.24
CA PRO A 139 -14.55 -19.18 -19.44
C PRO A 139 -14.12 -19.19 -17.97
N TRP A 140 -15.08 -19.29 -17.06
CA TRP A 140 -14.81 -19.29 -15.62
C TRP A 140 -14.07 -20.56 -15.20
N PHE A 141 -12.73 -20.49 -15.17
CA PHE A 141 -11.81 -21.42 -14.52
C PHE A 141 -11.89 -22.91 -14.86
N PRO A 142 -11.88 -23.31 -16.15
CA PRO A 142 -11.70 -24.72 -16.51
C PRO A 142 -10.30 -25.24 -16.16
N ILE A 143 -9.30 -24.36 -16.01
CA ILE A 143 -7.91 -24.70 -15.67
C ILE A 143 -7.58 -24.15 -14.28
N GLN A 144 -7.20 -25.05 -13.36
CA GLN A 144 -6.92 -24.71 -11.96
C GLN A 144 -5.78 -23.69 -11.81
N PHE A 145 -4.70 -23.83 -12.57
CA PHE A 145 -3.57 -22.89 -12.51
C PHE A 145 -3.98 -21.47 -12.92
N SER A 146 -4.70 -21.32 -14.04
CA SER A 146 -5.21 -20.02 -14.48
C SER A 146 -6.20 -19.43 -13.48
N ALA A 147 -6.97 -20.29 -12.81
CA ALA A 147 -7.89 -19.85 -11.76
C ALA A 147 -7.18 -19.24 -10.57
N TRP A 148 -6.31 -20.03 -9.98
CA TRP A 148 -5.53 -19.64 -8.82
C TRP A 148 -4.67 -18.41 -9.13
N SER A 149 -3.90 -18.41 -10.23
CA SER A 149 -3.00 -17.29 -10.56
C SER A 149 -3.72 -15.97 -10.79
N ASN A 150 -4.91 -15.99 -11.42
CA ASN A 150 -5.70 -14.78 -11.66
C ASN A 150 -6.39 -14.29 -10.38
N ILE A 151 -6.96 -15.19 -9.58
CA ILE A 151 -7.56 -14.83 -8.28
C ILE A 151 -6.49 -14.24 -7.37
N SER A 152 -5.32 -14.88 -7.26
CA SER A 152 -4.25 -14.40 -6.40
C SER A 152 -3.77 -13.01 -6.80
N GLN A 153 -3.50 -12.77 -8.08
CA GLN A 153 -2.88 -11.52 -8.51
C GLN A 153 -3.86 -10.36 -8.74
N HIS A 154 -5.11 -10.67 -9.12
CA HIS A 154 -6.08 -9.68 -9.57
C HIS A 154 -7.36 -9.62 -8.73
N GLY A 155 -7.56 -10.61 -7.83
CA GLY A 155 -8.59 -10.58 -6.80
C GLY A 155 -8.03 -10.25 -5.41
N LEU A 156 -7.05 -11.05 -4.95
CA LEU A 156 -6.51 -10.88 -3.59
C LEU A 156 -5.71 -9.59 -3.42
N ASN A 157 -5.21 -8.98 -4.50
CA ASN A 157 -4.56 -7.67 -4.44
C ASN A 157 -5.45 -6.61 -3.76
N SER A 158 -6.74 -6.54 -4.09
CA SER A 158 -7.72 -5.64 -3.47
C SER A 158 -8.05 -6.06 -2.05
N LEU A 159 -8.08 -7.36 -1.74
CA LEU A 159 -8.24 -7.84 -0.37
C LEU A 159 -7.07 -7.41 0.52
N PHE A 160 -5.84 -7.48 0.01
CA PHE A 160 -4.65 -7.01 0.72
C PHE A 160 -4.67 -5.49 0.89
N ALA A 161 -5.11 -4.74 -0.12
CA ALA A 161 -5.34 -3.30 0.02
C ALA A 161 -6.39 -2.98 1.11
N LEU A 162 -7.50 -3.73 1.15
CA LEU A 162 -8.53 -3.59 2.19
C LEU A 162 -7.99 -3.85 3.58
N PHE A 163 -7.07 -4.81 3.75
CA PHE A 163 -6.40 -5.02 5.04
C PHE A 163 -5.70 -3.74 5.52
N GLU A 164 -4.91 -3.07 4.66
CA GLU A 164 -4.21 -1.83 5.01
C GLU A 164 -5.12 -0.60 5.15
N ILE A 165 -6.31 -0.64 4.58
CA ILE A 165 -7.34 0.38 4.75
C ILE A 165 -8.05 0.22 6.10
N ILE A 166 -8.40 -1.02 6.45
CA ILE A 166 -9.30 -1.30 7.58
C ILE A 166 -8.52 -1.46 8.87
N ILE A 167 -7.39 -2.17 8.89
CA ILE A 167 -6.77 -2.67 10.12
C ILE A 167 -5.76 -1.68 10.75
N PRO A 168 -4.74 -1.16 10.04
CA PRO A 168 -3.78 -0.21 10.61
C PRO A 168 -4.43 1.12 11.03
N ARG A 169 -3.73 1.92 11.85
CA ARG A 169 -4.14 3.29 12.21
C ARG A 169 -3.67 4.36 11.23
N THR A 170 -3.13 3.95 10.08
CA THR A 170 -2.61 4.86 9.06
C THR A 170 -3.63 5.93 8.70
N ASN A 171 -3.16 7.16 8.54
CA ASN A 171 -3.99 8.30 8.15
C ASN A 171 -4.44 8.19 6.67
N PRO A 172 -5.50 8.92 6.28
CA PRO A 172 -5.84 9.07 4.88
C PRO A 172 -4.63 9.54 4.06
N PRO A 173 -4.43 9.02 2.84
CA PRO A 173 -3.38 9.48 1.95
C PRO A 173 -3.36 11.01 1.81
N GLN A 174 -2.17 11.59 1.70
CA GLN A 174 -2.04 13.01 1.45
C GLN A 174 -2.56 13.35 0.06
N TRP A 175 -3.29 14.46 -0.09
CA TRP A 175 -3.86 14.87 -1.38
C TRP A 175 -2.82 15.02 -2.48
N VAL A 176 -1.59 15.45 -2.16
CA VAL A 176 -0.50 15.54 -3.14
C VAL A 176 -0.14 14.18 -3.77
N HIS A 177 -0.43 13.06 -3.08
CA HIS A 177 -0.16 11.74 -3.61
C HIS A 177 -1.01 11.44 -4.84
N ILE A 178 -2.18 12.07 -5.04
CA ILE A 178 -2.97 11.86 -6.26
C ILE A 178 -2.17 12.26 -7.52
N VAL A 179 -1.39 13.35 -7.43
CA VAL A 179 -0.54 13.82 -8.53
C VAL A 179 0.55 12.81 -8.82
N TRP A 180 1.18 12.27 -7.77
CA TRP A 180 2.21 11.23 -7.91
C TRP A 180 1.65 9.91 -8.43
N LEU A 181 0.44 9.52 -8.02
CA LEU A 181 -0.23 8.33 -8.54
C LEU A 181 -0.56 8.46 -10.03
N ILE A 182 -1.00 9.65 -10.46
CA ILE A 182 -1.22 9.95 -11.89
C ILE A 182 0.11 9.93 -12.64
N PHE A 183 1.16 10.54 -12.07
CA PHE A 183 2.49 10.56 -12.68
C PHE A 183 3.07 9.15 -12.88
N ILE A 184 2.97 8.27 -11.88
CA ILE A 184 3.41 6.87 -11.99
C ILE A 184 2.59 6.11 -13.06
N LEU A 185 1.28 6.36 -13.17
CA LEU A 185 0.46 5.78 -14.24
C LEU A 185 0.86 6.31 -15.63
N ALA A 186 1.23 7.58 -15.74
CA ALA A 186 1.74 8.15 -16.98
C ALA A 186 3.10 7.55 -17.37
N MET A 187 3.99 7.34 -16.39
CA MET A 187 5.25 6.60 -16.59
C MET A 187 4.99 5.16 -17.04
N TYR A 188 3.99 4.50 -16.45
CA TYR A 188 3.58 3.17 -16.87
C TYR A 188 3.05 3.17 -18.32
N LEU A 189 2.23 4.15 -18.71
CA LEU A 189 1.76 4.28 -20.08
C LEU A 189 2.93 4.44 -21.06
N ALA A 190 3.93 5.24 -20.71
CA ALA A 190 5.16 5.36 -21.49
C ALA A 190 5.90 4.01 -21.59
N LEU A 191 6.01 3.26 -20.49
CA LEU A 191 6.56 1.91 -20.49
C LEU A 191 5.78 0.96 -21.42
N ALA A 192 4.44 1.00 -21.41
CA ALA A 192 3.62 0.15 -22.26
C ALA A 192 3.86 0.40 -23.76
N TYR A 193 4.01 1.67 -24.17
CA TYR A 193 4.38 2.01 -25.55
C TYR A 193 5.85 1.70 -25.86
N LEU A 194 6.75 1.81 -24.88
CA LEU A 194 8.13 1.36 -25.03
C LEU A 194 8.21 -0.15 -25.26
N THR A 195 7.40 -0.95 -24.54
CA THR A 195 7.26 -2.39 -24.76
C THR A 195 6.76 -2.67 -26.18
N HIS A 196 5.77 -1.92 -26.68
CA HIS A 196 5.34 -2.06 -28.06
C HIS A 196 6.48 -1.78 -29.06
N ALA A 197 7.20 -0.68 -28.87
CA ALA A 197 8.30 -0.28 -29.75
C ALA A 197 9.48 -1.27 -29.74
N THR A 198 9.75 -1.92 -28.62
CA THR A 198 10.93 -2.79 -28.44
C THR A 198 10.64 -4.28 -28.53
N GLN A 199 9.42 -4.71 -28.21
CA GLN A 199 9.03 -6.13 -28.15
C GLN A 199 7.91 -6.51 -29.13
N GLY A 200 7.35 -5.53 -29.85
CA GLY A 200 6.43 -5.73 -30.97
C GLY A 200 5.00 -6.10 -30.58
N PHE A 201 4.57 -5.84 -29.34
CA PHE A 201 3.19 -6.12 -28.91
C PHE A 201 2.67 -5.05 -27.94
N TYR A 202 1.36 -4.83 -27.95
CA TYR A 202 0.70 -4.01 -26.94
C TYR A 202 0.43 -4.83 -25.68
N VAL A 203 0.82 -4.30 -24.53
CA VAL A 203 0.57 -4.94 -23.23
C VAL A 203 -0.93 -5.15 -22.97
N TYR A 204 -1.75 -4.20 -23.44
CA TYR A 204 -3.18 -4.30 -23.39
C TYR A 204 -3.78 -3.99 -24.75
N ASN A 205 -4.68 -4.84 -25.20
CA ASN A 205 -5.43 -4.67 -26.44
C ASN A 205 -6.09 -3.29 -26.55
N PHE A 206 -6.57 -2.72 -25.45
CA PHE A 206 -7.20 -1.40 -25.45
C PHE A 206 -6.26 -0.23 -25.80
N LEU A 207 -4.94 -0.47 -25.84
CA LEU A 207 -3.94 0.49 -26.29
C LEU A 207 -3.67 0.41 -27.80
N ASP A 208 -4.10 -0.67 -28.44
CA ASP A 208 -3.99 -0.87 -29.88
C ASP A 208 -5.16 -0.22 -30.61
N TYR A 209 -4.91 0.91 -31.27
CA TYR A 209 -5.94 1.64 -32.00
C TYR A 209 -6.50 0.85 -33.20
N GLN A 210 -5.78 -0.17 -33.69
CA GLN A 210 -6.29 -1.05 -34.74
C GLN A 210 -7.27 -2.08 -34.16
N ASP A 211 -7.03 -2.58 -32.95
CA ASP A 211 -7.91 -3.54 -32.27
C ASP A 211 -9.20 -2.89 -31.77
N VAL A 212 -9.11 -1.69 -31.18
CA VAL A 212 -10.30 -1.01 -30.62
C VAL A 212 -11.03 -0.09 -31.60
N GLY A 213 -10.61 -0.01 -32.87
CA GLY A 213 -11.35 0.74 -33.90
C GLY A 213 -11.08 2.25 -33.93
N GLY A 214 -9.95 2.72 -33.38
CA GLY A 214 -9.47 4.09 -33.59
C GLY A 214 -8.76 4.72 -32.40
N ARG A 215 -7.95 5.75 -32.69
CA ARG A 215 -7.16 6.48 -31.68
C ARG A 215 -8.03 7.21 -30.64
N GLY A 216 -9.24 7.62 -31.03
CA GLY A 216 -10.20 8.25 -30.10
C GLY A 216 -10.66 7.30 -28.99
N ILE A 217 -10.82 6.01 -29.30
CA ILE A 217 -11.24 5.00 -28.31
C ILE A 217 -10.09 4.69 -27.35
N VAL A 218 -8.86 4.59 -27.85
CA VAL A 218 -7.65 4.48 -27.00
C VAL A 218 -7.55 5.66 -26.03
N ALA A 219 -7.74 6.89 -26.52
CA ALA A 219 -7.77 8.07 -25.66
C ALA A 219 -8.89 7.97 -24.60
N GLY A 220 -10.07 7.47 -24.99
CA GLY A 220 -11.17 7.18 -24.06
C GLY A 220 -10.77 6.23 -22.93
N TYR A 221 -10.06 5.13 -23.22
CA TYR A 221 -9.54 4.23 -22.18
C TYR A 221 -8.53 4.92 -21.26
N ILE A 222 -7.60 5.70 -21.82
CA ILE A 222 -6.58 6.42 -21.03
C ILE A 222 -7.24 7.41 -20.06
N PHE A 223 -8.17 8.24 -20.55
CA PHE A 223 -8.91 9.18 -19.71
C PHE A 223 -9.86 8.47 -18.75
N GLY A 224 -10.46 7.35 -19.13
CA GLY A 224 -11.27 6.52 -18.24
C GLY A 224 -10.48 5.98 -17.06
N ILE A 225 -9.27 5.47 -17.29
CA ILE A 225 -8.35 5.02 -16.23
C ILE A 225 -7.91 6.20 -15.34
N LEU A 226 -7.63 7.37 -15.92
CA LEU A 226 -7.29 8.59 -15.18
C LEU A 226 -8.43 9.02 -14.24
N VAL A 227 -9.67 9.08 -14.74
CA VAL A 227 -10.83 9.39 -13.91
C VAL A 227 -11.05 8.30 -12.85
N GLY A 228 -10.87 7.03 -13.22
CA GLY A 228 -10.99 5.89 -12.33
C GLY A 228 -10.06 5.98 -11.12
N ILE A 229 -8.77 6.29 -11.32
CA ILE A 229 -7.83 6.42 -10.19
C ILE A 229 -8.17 7.60 -9.27
N ILE A 230 -8.70 8.70 -9.81
CA ILE A 230 -9.15 9.85 -9.01
C ILE A 230 -10.32 9.47 -8.11
N ILE A 231 -11.33 8.79 -8.68
CA ILE A 231 -12.51 8.32 -7.94
C ILE A 231 -12.07 7.34 -6.84
N ILE A 232 -11.24 6.36 -7.18
CA ILE A 232 -10.73 5.37 -6.22
C ILE A 232 -9.97 6.06 -5.08
N PHE A 233 -9.09 7.02 -5.39
CA PHE A 233 -8.36 7.79 -4.37
C PHE A 233 -9.31 8.48 -3.39
N CYS A 234 -10.33 9.19 -3.89
CA CYS A 234 -11.32 9.87 -3.06
C CYS A 234 -12.12 8.89 -2.18
N LEU A 235 -12.51 7.73 -2.73
CA LEU A 235 -13.22 6.70 -1.97
C LEU A 235 -12.35 6.12 -0.86
N VAL A 236 -11.11 5.77 -1.17
CA VAL A 236 -10.14 5.23 -0.20
C VAL A 236 -9.84 6.26 0.89
N TRP A 237 -9.64 7.52 0.52
CA TRP A 237 -9.46 8.62 1.46
C TRP A 237 -10.65 8.72 2.42
N CYS A 238 -11.87 8.70 1.88
CA CYS A 238 -13.10 8.75 2.66
C CYS A 238 -13.24 7.55 3.61
N ILE A 239 -13.01 6.33 3.12
CA ILE A 239 -13.09 5.11 3.93
C ILE A 239 -12.08 5.15 5.08
N ILE A 240 -10.83 5.55 4.83
CA ILE A 240 -9.81 5.65 5.89
C ILE A 240 -10.18 6.75 6.90
N TRP A 241 -10.72 7.88 6.42
CA TRP A 241 -11.19 8.96 7.29
C TRP A 241 -12.34 8.49 8.19
N VAL A 242 -13.35 7.81 7.63
CA VAL A 242 -14.47 7.22 8.37
C VAL A 242 -13.98 6.18 9.36
N ARG A 243 -13.07 5.28 8.95
CA ARG A 243 -12.47 4.27 9.83
C ARG A 243 -11.82 4.93 11.02
N ARG A 244 -10.95 5.93 10.81
CA ARG A 244 -10.26 6.65 11.88
C ARG A 244 -11.24 7.37 12.82
N TRP A 245 -12.22 8.08 12.26
CA TRP A 245 -13.25 8.77 13.06
C TRP A 245 -14.05 7.77 13.92
N LEU A 246 -14.48 6.66 13.34
CA LEU A 246 -15.22 5.63 14.05
C LEU A 246 -14.35 4.99 15.16
N THR A 247 -13.15 4.53 14.82
CA THR A 247 -12.32 3.77 15.77
C THR A 247 -11.74 4.66 16.86
N GLU A 248 -11.20 5.83 16.52
CA GLU A 248 -10.49 6.68 17.48
C GLU A 248 -11.45 7.64 18.19
N THR A 249 -12.32 8.33 17.45
CA THR A 249 -13.21 9.34 18.05
C THR A 249 -14.46 8.74 18.70
N LYS A 250 -15.09 7.72 18.09
CA LYS A 250 -16.34 7.16 18.61
C LYS A 250 -16.15 5.98 19.55
N LEU A 251 -15.20 5.10 19.26
CA LEU A 251 -14.96 3.89 20.06
C LEU A 251 -13.82 4.05 21.07
N GLY A 252 -13.04 5.14 21.03
CA GLY A 252 -11.88 5.34 21.91
C GLY A 252 -10.78 4.30 21.69
N MET A 253 -10.75 3.65 20.53
CA MET A 253 -9.76 2.64 20.16
C MET A 253 -8.54 3.31 19.53
N ASP A 254 -7.85 4.12 20.33
CA ASP A 254 -6.70 4.92 19.90
C ASP A 254 -5.51 4.07 19.47
N GLY A 255 -5.51 2.75 19.65
CA GLY A 255 -4.50 1.85 19.13
C GLY A 255 -3.99 0.83 20.13
N LYS A 256 -3.52 -0.29 19.61
CA LYS A 256 -2.76 -1.29 20.37
C LYS A 256 -1.27 -1.03 20.13
N PHE A 257 -0.57 -0.64 21.18
CA PHE A 257 0.85 -0.31 21.16
C PHE A 257 1.71 -1.47 21.68
N ALA A 258 2.99 -1.46 21.34
CA ALA A 258 3.93 -2.44 21.86
C ALA A 258 4.15 -2.17 23.36
N ARG A 259 4.01 -3.19 24.20
CA ARG A 259 4.41 -3.08 25.62
C ARG A 259 5.91 -2.91 25.67
N GLN A 260 6.37 -1.74 26.13
CA GLN A 260 7.78 -1.57 26.46
C GLN A 260 8.08 -2.34 27.75
N PRO A 261 9.21 -3.07 27.83
CA PRO A 261 9.66 -3.56 29.12
C PRO A 261 9.79 -2.36 30.06
N ALA A 262 9.17 -2.44 31.24
CA ALA A 262 9.30 -1.40 32.25
C ALA A 262 10.80 -1.16 32.46
N ASN A 263 11.24 0.08 32.24
CA ASN A 263 12.62 0.45 32.50
C ASN A 263 12.80 0.28 34.02
N THR A 264 13.52 -0.74 34.46
CA THR A 264 13.75 -1.03 35.89
C THR A 264 14.42 0.14 36.61
N ASN A 265 14.96 1.11 35.87
CA ASN A 265 15.50 2.36 36.38
C ASN A 265 14.44 3.34 36.92
N ASP A 266 13.17 3.22 36.50
CA ASP A 266 12.09 4.06 37.02
C ASP A 266 11.56 3.54 38.38
N VAL A 267 11.82 2.27 38.70
CA VAL A 267 11.44 1.67 39.99
C VAL A 267 12.35 2.14 41.12
N GLU A 268 13.63 2.40 40.85
CA GLU A 268 14.57 2.92 41.86
C GLU A 268 14.38 4.42 42.17
N LEU A 269 13.82 5.20 41.24
CA LEU A 269 13.46 6.61 41.51
C LEU A 269 12.20 6.74 42.37
N ASN A 270 11.32 5.73 42.37
CA ASN A 270 10.06 5.78 43.10
C ASN A 270 10.14 5.20 44.53
N SER A 271 11.20 4.45 44.85
CA SER A 271 11.49 3.99 46.22
C SER A 271 12.26 5.02 47.06
N GLY A 272 12.77 6.10 46.45
CA GLY A 272 13.47 7.19 47.13
C GLY A 272 12.59 8.34 47.65
N ASN A 273 11.31 8.41 47.27
CA ASN A 273 10.48 9.61 47.47
C ASN A 273 9.25 9.39 48.36
N LYS A 274 9.43 8.74 49.53
CA LYS A 274 8.37 8.59 50.54
C LYS A 274 8.06 9.87 51.35
N TYR A 275 8.64 11.01 51.00
CA TYR A 275 8.37 12.29 51.68
C TYR A 275 8.19 13.43 50.67
N ALA A 276 7.11 13.40 49.89
CA ALA A 276 6.62 14.60 49.22
C ALA A 276 5.09 14.52 49.08
N ILE A 277 4.41 15.03 50.11
CA ILE A 277 2.99 15.32 50.12
C ILE A 277 2.75 16.54 49.21
N GLY A 278 1.74 16.47 48.34
CA GLY A 278 0.93 17.64 47.98
C GLY A 278 0.82 18.03 46.50
N ASN A 279 -0.44 18.00 46.03
CA ASN A 279 -1.09 18.91 45.08
C ASN A 279 -1.02 18.62 43.56
N HIS A 280 -2.14 18.09 43.04
CA HIS A 280 -2.77 18.48 41.75
C HIS A 280 -3.20 19.97 41.79
N PRO A 281 -3.51 20.69 40.68
CA PRO A 281 -4.03 20.29 39.35
C PRO A 281 -3.18 20.89 38.18
N GLU A 282 -3.44 20.83 36.86
CA GLU A 282 -4.64 21.06 36.06
C GLU A 282 -4.28 20.76 34.57
N VAL A 283 -5.23 20.25 33.78
CA VAL A 283 -5.03 19.87 32.36
C VAL A 283 -5.38 21.06 31.44
N PRO A 284 -4.55 21.47 30.46
CA PRO A 284 -4.96 22.50 29.51
C PRO A 284 -5.87 21.93 28.41
N GLU A 285 -6.97 22.66 28.16
CA GLU A 285 -7.95 22.45 27.09
C GLU A 285 -7.30 22.32 25.69
N ARG A 286 -7.79 21.36 24.89
CA ARG A 286 -7.50 21.29 23.45
C ARG A 286 -8.49 22.18 22.69
N VAL A 287 -7.94 23.15 21.97
CA VAL A 287 -8.66 23.92 20.95
C VAL A 287 -8.66 23.12 19.63
N TYR A 288 -9.83 23.08 19.00
CA TYR A 288 -10.18 22.34 17.77
C TYR A 288 -9.31 22.67 16.55
#